data_AF-A0A397Q3D6-F1
#
_entry.id   AF-A0A397Q3D6-F1
#
_cell.length_a   1.000
_cell.length_b   1.000
_cell.length_c   1.000
_cell.angle_alpha   90.00
_cell.angle_beta   90.00
_cell.angle_gamma   90.00
#
_symmetry.space_group_name_H-M   'P 1'
#
loop_
_entity.id
_entity.type
_entity.pdbx_description
1 polymer ?
#
loop_
_entity_poly.entity_id
_entity_poly.type
_entity_poly.pdbx_seq_one_letter_code
_entity_poly.pdbx_strand_id
1 'polypeptide(L)'
;MTKSENPVPADQILAKIFEVVLEEARQRPEFAEKLVNALPRGAIAEIQKPARARKAKAGFDPNAFSLVAVMQTEGMAGVKRRLNPIKRKQDLRALAEAQHMPVDRETFYSDKTKLQALKDELIRATEARIADRMAAAS
;
A
#
# COMPACT_ATOMS: atom_id res chain seq x y z
N MET A 1 6.42 39.31 -32.52
CA MET A 1 6.00 37.90 -32.47
C MET A 1 7.12 37.07 -31.83
N THR A 2 7.14 36.99 -30.51
CA THR A 2 8.10 36.15 -29.78
C THR A 2 7.52 34.74 -29.69
N LYS A 3 8.09 33.79 -30.43
CA LYS A 3 7.78 32.36 -30.26
C LYS A 3 8.25 31.96 -28.87
N SER A 4 7.31 31.73 -27.95
CA SER A 4 7.60 31.01 -26.71
C SER A 4 7.90 29.57 -27.09
N GLU A 5 9.18 29.22 -27.17
CA GLU A 5 9.61 27.82 -27.15
C GLU A 5 9.16 27.23 -25.80
N ASN A 6 8.19 26.33 -25.85
CA ASN A 6 7.85 25.53 -24.67
C ASN A 6 9.09 24.68 -24.35
N PRO A 7 9.66 24.79 -23.14
CA PRO A 7 10.81 23.98 -22.77
C PRO A 7 10.40 22.51 -22.80
N VAL A 8 11.22 21.70 -23.48
CA VAL A 8 10.99 20.25 -23.55
C VAL A 8 10.95 19.70 -22.12
N PRO A 9 9.91 18.94 -21.73
CA PRO A 9 9.83 18.34 -20.41
C PRO A 9 11.05 17.48 -20.09
N ALA A 10 11.55 17.58 -18.85
CA ALA A 10 12.79 16.92 -18.43
C ALA A 10 12.73 15.39 -18.58
N ASP A 11 11.55 14.79 -18.41
CA ASP A 11 11.29 13.37 -18.63
C ASP A 11 11.52 12.94 -20.09
N GLN A 12 11.14 13.78 -21.06
CA GLN A 12 11.35 13.50 -22.48
C GLN A 12 12.82 13.62 -22.87
N ILE A 13 13.54 14.57 -22.28
CA ILE A 13 14.99 14.72 -22.46
C ILE A 13 15.71 13.48 -21.92
N LEU A 14 15.37 13.07 -20.69
CA LEU A 14 15.93 11.87 -20.08
C LEU A 14 15.64 10.61 -20.90
N ALA A 15 14.41 10.45 -21.40
CA ALA A 15 14.03 9.30 -22.22
C ALA A 15 14.94 9.17 -23.45
N LYS A 16 15.19 10.27 -24.17
CA LYS A 16 16.09 10.28 -25.34
C LYS A 16 17.52 9.93 -24.97
N ILE A 17 18.03 10.45 -23.85
CA ILE A 17 19.39 10.12 -23.38
C ILE A 17 19.50 8.63 -23.07
N PHE A 18 18.52 8.06 -22.36
CA PHE A 18 18.53 6.64 -22.03
C PHE A 18 18.37 5.75 -23.25
N GLU A 19 17.62 6.16 -24.26
CA GLU A 19 17.50 5.43 -25.53
C GLU A 19 18.87 5.25 -26.20
N VAL A 20 19.63 6.34 -26.34
CA VAL A 20 20.99 6.30 -26.92
C VAL A 20 21.93 5.42 -26.08
N VAL A 21 21.88 5.54 -24.75
CA VAL A 21 22.70 4.71 -23.85
C VAL A 21 22.36 3.21 -24.00
N LEU A 22 21.08 2.88 -24.13
CA LEU A 22 20.64 1.50 -24.32
C LEU A 22 21.03 0.94 -25.69
N GLU A 23 20.98 1.77 -26.73
CA GLU A 23 21.44 1.38 -28.07
C GLU A 23 22.95 1.09 -28.06
N GLU A 24 23.75 1.98 -27.47
CA GLU A 24 25.20 1.78 -27.33
C GLU A 24 25.52 0.51 -26.53
N ALA A 25 24.79 0.26 -25.43
CA ALA A 25 24.97 -0.96 -24.62
C ALA A 25 24.62 -2.25 -25.37
N ARG A 26 23.73 -2.20 -26.37
CA ARG A 26 23.44 -3.36 -27.24
C ARG A 26 24.54 -3.58 -28.28
N GLN A 27 25.10 -2.50 -28.83
CA GLN A 27 26.15 -2.58 -29.84
C GLN A 27 27.51 -2.94 -29.23
N ARG A 28 27.74 -2.56 -27.96
CA ARG A 28 29.03 -2.69 -27.27
C ARG A 28 28.90 -3.37 -25.90
N PRO A 29 29.12 -4.69 -25.83
CA PRO A 29 29.00 -5.46 -24.59
C PRO A 29 29.90 -4.94 -23.46
N GLU A 30 31.10 -4.47 -23.78
CA GLU A 30 32.06 -3.94 -22.80
C GLU A 30 31.54 -2.66 -22.12
N PHE A 31 30.76 -1.85 -22.83
CA PHE A 31 30.11 -0.67 -22.27
C PHE A 31 29.00 -1.07 -21.30
N ALA A 32 28.20 -2.08 -21.66
CA ALA A 32 27.17 -2.63 -20.77
C ALA A 32 27.76 -3.21 -19.48
N GLU A 33 28.84 -3.98 -19.57
CA GLU A 33 29.54 -4.52 -18.40
C GLU A 33 30.07 -3.41 -17.48
N LYS A 34 30.66 -2.36 -18.06
CA LYS A 34 31.13 -1.20 -17.30
C LYS A 34 30.00 -0.48 -16.58
N LEU A 35 28.84 -0.31 -17.22
CA LEU A 35 27.65 0.28 -16.59
C LEU A 35 27.15 -0.58 -15.43
N VAL A 36 27.05 -1.90 -15.61
CA VAL A 36 26.61 -2.81 -14.55
C VAL A 36 27.59 -2.80 -13.38
N ASN A 37 28.90 -2.81 -13.64
CA ASN A 37 29.93 -2.80 -12.61
C ASN A 37 30.03 -1.46 -11.84
N ALA A 38 29.56 -0.36 -12.43
CA ALA A 38 29.48 0.93 -11.77
C ALA A 38 28.32 1.02 -10.75
N LEU A 39 27.34 0.11 -10.81
CA LEU A 39 26.21 0.10 -9.91
C LEU A 39 26.57 -0.56 -8.55
N PRO A 40 25.99 -0.10 -7.43
CA PRO A 40 26.12 -0.80 -6.16
C PRO A 40 25.60 -2.23 -6.28
N ARG A 41 26.34 -3.21 -5.76
CA ARG A 41 25.96 -4.64 -5.81
C ARG A 41 24.54 -4.90 -5.27
N GLY A 42 24.12 -4.14 -4.25
CA GLY A 42 22.76 -4.21 -3.71
C GLY A 42 21.68 -3.80 -4.73
N ALA A 43 21.93 -2.77 -5.53
CA ALA A 43 21.01 -2.32 -6.58
C ALA A 43 20.91 -3.35 -7.72
N ILE A 44 22.03 -3.95 -8.11
CA ILE A 44 22.05 -5.02 -9.13
C ILE A 44 21.23 -6.23 -8.65
N ALA A 45 21.40 -6.64 -7.39
CA ALA A 45 20.65 -7.75 -6.82
C ALA A 45 19.13 -7.47 -6.71
N GLU A 46 18.74 -6.21 -6.51
CA GLU A 46 17.33 -5.81 -6.56
C GLU A 46 16.75 -5.83 -7.98
N ILE A 47 17.54 -5.46 -8.99
CA ILE A 47 17.14 -5.45 -10.41
C ILE A 47 17.07 -6.88 -10.97
N GLN A 48 18.01 -7.75 -10.59
CA GLN A 48 18.11 -9.14 -11.09
C GLN A 48 17.11 -10.10 -10.45
N LYS A 49 16.45 -9.72 -9.35
CA LYS A 49 15.39 -10.55 -8.78
C LYS A 49 14.28 -10.73 -9.83
N PRO A 50 13.97 -11.96 -10.27
CA PRO A 50 12.90 -12.19 -11.22
C PRO A 50 11.62 -11.59 -10.65
N ALA A 51 10.82 -10.94 -11.50
CA ALA A 51 9.58 -10.25 -11.14
C ALA A 51 8.58 -11.14 -10.35
N ARG A 52 8.80 -12.45 -10.26
CA ARG A 52 8.10 -13.40 -9.39
C ARG A 52 8.38 -13.26 -7.88
N ALA A 53 9.44 -12.57 -7.48
CA ALA A 53 9.72 -12.24 -6.07
C ALA A 53 9.28 -10.83 -5.66
N ARG A 54 8.77 -10.02 -6.61
CA ARG A 54 7.68 -9.11 -6.28
C ARG A 54 6.43 -9.97 -6.28
N LYS A 55 6.13 -10.63 -5.14
CA LYS A 55 4.72 -10.62 -4.75
C LYS A 55 4.38 -9.14 -4.78
N ALA A 56 3.72 -8.68 -5.84
CA ALA A 56 2.84 -7.55 -5.72
C ALA A 56 2.09 -7.86 -4.43
N LYS A 57 2.39 -7.11 -3.36
CA LYS A 57 1.41 -6.96 -2.31
C LYS A 57 0.21 -6.49 -3.10
N ALA A 58 -0.75 -7.38 -3.35
CA ALA A 58 -2.10 -6.92 -3.56
C ALA A 58 -2.27 -5.86 -2.48
N GLY A 59 -2.46 -4.60 -2.89
CA GLY A 59 -2.65 -3.51 -1.95
C GLY A 59 -3.66 -4.00 -0.93
N PHE A 60 -3.44 -3.68 0.34
CA PHE A 60 -4.44 -4.01 1.35
C PHE A 60 -5.78 -3.47 0.87
N ASP A 61 -6.75 -4.35 0.64
CA ASP A 61 -8.08 -3.98 0.20
C ASP A 61 -8.96 -3.79 1.44
N PRO A 62 -9.32 -2.54 1.79
CA PRO A 62 -10.15 -2.26 2.96
C PRO A 62 -11.61 -2.72 2.78
N ASN A 63 -12.00 -3.16 1.58
CA ASN A 63 -13.33 -3.66 1.26
C ASN A 63 -13.37 -5.17 1.04
N ALA A 64 -12.24 -5.88 1.23
CA ALA A 64 -12.16 -7.33 1.04
C ALA A 64 -13.11 -8.14 1.96
N PHE A 65 -13.58 -7.53 3.05
CA PHE A 65 -14.60 -8.07 3.94
C PHE A 65 -15.28 -6.93 4.72
N SER A 66 -16.52 -7.15 5.16
CA SER A 66 -17.23 -6.23 6.07
C SER A 66 -17.09 -6.70 7.52
N LEU A 67 -16.66 -5.81 8.42
CA LEU A 67 -16.56 -6.06 9.86
C LEU A 67 -17.94 -6.39 10.45
N VAL A 68 -18.97 -5.65 10.05
CA VAL A 68 -20.35 -5.86 10.51
C VAL A 68 -20.87 -7.21 10.04
N ALA A 69 -20.71 -7.54 8.76
CA ALA A 69 -21.17 -8.83 8.24
C ALA A 69 -20.47 -10.00 8.93
N VAL A 70 -19.15 -9.94 9.08
CA VAL A 70 -18.37 -10.98 9.77
C VAL A 70 -18.78 -11.07 11.24
N MET A 71 -19.03 -9.96 11.92
CA MET A 71 -19.52 -9.96 13.30
C MET A 71 -20.88 -10.66 13.42
N GLN A 72 -21.80 -10.42 12.48
CA GLN A 72 -23.12 -11.04 12.49
C GLN A 72 -23.08 -12.54 12.15
N THR A 73 -22.18 -12.98 11.25
CA THR A 73 -22.12 -14.38 10.80
C THR A 73 -21.18 -15.26 11.60
N GLU A 74 -20.02 -14.73 12.00
CA GLU A 74 -18.93 -15.48 12.64
C GLU A 74 -18.66 -15.01 14.09
N GLY A 75 -19.35 -13.96 14.56
CA GLY A 75 -19.15 -13.38 15.88
C GLY A 75 -17.81 -12.67 16.05
N MET A 76 -17.52 -12.28 17.30
CA MET A 76 -16.27 -11.61 17.68
C MET A 76 -15.02 -12.43 17.27
N ALA A 77 -15.09 -13.75 17.38
CA ALA A 77 -13.98 -14.64 17.02
C ALA A 77 -13.64 -14.55 15.51
N GLY A 78 -14.65 -14.44 14.64
CA GLY A 78 -14.46 -14.22 13.21
C GLY A 78 -13.78 -12.90 12.90
N VAL A 79 -14.23 -11.82 13.55
CA VAL A 79 -13.62 -10.49 13.38
C VAL A 79 -12.15 -10.50 13.82
N LYS A 80 -11.83 -11.10 14.97
CA LYS A 80 -10.45 -11.28 15.44
C LYS A 80 -9.60 -12.02 14.41
N ARG A 81 -10.13 -13.11 13.83
CA ARG A 81 -9.44 -13.89 12.80
C ARG A 81 -9.16 -13.07 11.54
N ARG A 82 -10.08 -12.20 11.11
CA ARG A 82 -9.89 -11.32 9.94
C ARG A 82 -8.91 -10.17 10.21
N LEU A 83 -8.88 -9.63 11.42
CA LEU A 83 -7.97 -8.55 11.82
C LEU A 83 -6.56 -9.03 12.13
N ASN A 84 -6.38 -10.29 12.56
CA ASN A 84 -5.07 -10.80 12.99
C ASN A 84 -3.97 -10.70 11.90
N PRO A 85 -4.22 -11.07 10.63
CA PRO A 85 -3.24 -10.96 9.55
C PRO A 85 -2.80 -9.53 9.22
N ILE A 86 -3.57 -8.51 9.61
CA ILE A 86 -3.27 -7.11 9.34
C ILE A 86 -2.19 -6.64 10.33
N LYS A 87 -1.01 -6.28 9.79
CA LYS A 87 0.20 -5.95 10.57
C LYS A 87 0.54 -4.45 10.58
N ARG A 88 -0.19 -3.63 9.83
CA ARG A 88 0.10 -2.20 9.67
C ARG A 88 -1.05 -1.37 10.24
N LYS A 89 -0.71 -0.32 10.99
CA LYS A 89 -1.68 0.65 11.51
C LYS A 89 -2.45 1.34 10.36
N GLN A 90 -1.73 1.66 9.28
CA GLN A 90 -2.30 2.30 8.08
C GLN A 90 -3.40 1.44 7.44
N ASP A 91 -3.20 0.13 7.35
CA ASP A 91 -4.18 -0.81 6.79
C ASP A 91 -5.43 -0.90 7.67
N LEU A 92 -5.26 -1.00 9.00
CA LEU A 92 -6.40 -0.98 9.94
C LEU A 92 -7.18 0.33 9.88
N ARG A 93 -6.48 1.45 9.67
CA ARG A 93 -7.10 2.75 9.48
C ARG A 93 -7.91 2.81 8.20
N ALA A 94 -7.33 2.36 7.08
CA ALA A 94 -8.03 2.32 5.80
C ALA A 94 -9.30 1.45 5.88
N LEU A 95 -9.24 0.33 6.60
CA LEU A 95 -10.40 -0.52 6.90
C LEU A 95 -11.48 0.24 7.67
N ALA A 96 -11.09 0.95 8.74
CA ALA A 96 -12.00 1.71 9.58
C ALA A 96 -12.70 2.84 8.79
N GLU A 97 -11.93 3.58 7.99
CA GLU A 97 -12.42 4.69 7.18
C GLU A 97 -13.35 4.20 6.06
N ALA A 98 -12.97 3.15 5.33
CA ALA A 98 -13.78 2.60 4.24
C ALA A 98 -15.14 2.08 4.72
N GLN A 99 -15.19 1.54 5.94
CA GLN A 99 -16.42 0.98 6.50
C GLN A 99 -17.16 1.96 7.42
N HIS A 100 -16.67 3.20 7.54
CA HIS A 100 -17.21 4.25 8.41
C HIS A 100 -17.40 3.77 9.86
N MET A 101 -16.40 3.10 10.41
CA MET A 101 -16.41 2.67 11.82
C MET A 101 -16.32 3.90 12.75
N PRO A 102 -17.10 3.95 13.84
CA PRO A 102 -17.06 5.03 14.81
C PRO A 102 -15.83 4.91 15.72
N VAL A 103 -14.64 5.13 15.17
CA VAL A 103 -13.37 5.09 15.89
C VAL A 103 -12.74 6.48 15.95
N ASP A 104 -12.13 6.81 17.07
CA ASP A 104 -11.39 8.05 17.21
C ASP A 104 -10.14 8.05 16.31
N ARG A 105 -10.00 9.12 15.51
CA ARG A 105 -8.88 9.27 14.57
C ARG A 105 -7.56 9.42 15.31
N GLU A 106 -7.53 10.15 16.43
CA GLU A 106 -6.28 10.40 17.17
C GLU A 106 -5.64 9.09 17.65
N THR A 107 -6.47 8.10 17.97
CA THR A 107 -6.05 6.76 18.35
C THR A 107 -5.20 6.07 17.26
N PHE A 108 -5.46 6.31 15.97
CA PHE A 108 -4.70 5.75 14.84
C PHE A 108 -3.41 6.50 14.52
N TYR A 109 -3.32 7.79 14.86
CA TYR A 109 -2.14 8.63 14.59
C TYR A 109 -1.11 8.59 15.72
N SER A 110 -1.48 8.14 16.91
CA SER A 110 -0.55 8.01 18.04
C SER A 110 0.43 6.85 17.84
N ASP A 111 1.73 7.15 17.91
CA ASP A 111 2.80 6.16 17.88
C ASP A 111 2.75 5.22 19.09
N LYS A 112 2.24 5.72 20.23
CA LYS A 112 2.14 4.97 21.49
C LYS A 112 1.03 3.91 21.46
N THR A 113 0.04 4.04 20.58
CA THR A 113 -1.05 3.06 20.47
C THR A 113 -0.51 1.75 19.89
N LYS A 114 -0.65 0.65 20.63
CA LYS A 114 -0.23 -0.68 20.16
C LYS A 114 -1.18 -1.18 19.07
N LEU A 115 -0.66 -1.95 18.11
CA LEU A 115 -1.45 -2.52 17.02
C LEU A 115 -2.64 -3.35 17.53
N GLN A 116 -2.45 -4.10 18.63
CA GLN A 116 -3.52 -4.89 19.24
C GLN A 116 -4.65 -4.00 19.79
N ALA A 117 -4.31 -2.87 20.41
CA ALA A 117 -5.31 -1.92 20.92
C ALA A 117 -6.18 -1.35 19.78
N LEU A 118 -5.61 -1.11 18.60
CA LEU A 118 -6.39 -0.70 17.42
C LEU A 118 -7.36 -1.79 16.93
N LYS A 119 -6.95 -3.05 17.00
CA LYS A 119 -7.82 -4.18 16.63
C LYS A 119 -8.97 -4.33 17.62
N ASP A 120 -8.69 -4.20 18.90
CA ASP A 120 -9.70 -4.28 19.96
C ASP A 120 -10.69 -3.09 19.86
N GLU A 121 -10.20 -1.90 19.52
CA GLU A 121 -11.03 -0.73 19.26
C GLU A 121 -11.97 -0.94 18.07
N LEU A 122 -11.46 -1.49 16.96
CA LEU A 122 -12.30 -1.80 15.79
C LEU A 122 -13.39 -2.82 16.10
N ILE A 123 -13.10 -3.79 16.95
CA ILE A 123 -14.10 -4.77 17.40
C ILE A 123 -15.22 -4.05 18.17
N ARG A 124 -14.85 -3.23 19.16
CA ARG A 124 -15.83 -2.44 19.95
C ARG A 124 -16.67 -1.50 19.09
N ALA A 125 -16.03 -0.80 18.16
CA ALA A 125 -16.72 0.09 17.23
C ALA A 125 -17.70 -0.67 16.31
N THR A 126 -17.37 -1.92 15.93
CA THR A 126 -18.26 -2.78 15.16
C THR A 126 -19.49 -3.19 15.97
N GLU A 127 -19.30 -3.57 17.24
CA GLU A 127 -20.40 -3.90 18.15
C GLU A 127 -21.34 -2.71 18.37
N ALA A 128 -20.77 -1.54 18.67
CA ALA A 128 -21.54 -0.30 18.83
C ALA A 128 -22.38 0.03 17.59
N ARG A 129 -21.79 -0.09 16.40
CA ARG A 129 -22.51 0.18 15.14
C ARG A 129 -23.67 -0.81 14.89
N ILE A 130 -23.53 -2.07 15.31
CA ILE A 130 -24.64 -3.04 15.20
C ILE A 130 -25.75 -2.68 16.18
N ALA A 131 -25.40 -2.36 17.44
CA ALA A 131 -26.36 -1.95 18.45
C ALA A 131 -27.15 -0.70 18.01
N ASP A 132 -26.46 0.32 17.51
CA ASP A 132 -27.08 1.54 16.99
C ASP A 132 -28.04 1.25 15.82
N ARG A 133 -27.64 0.38 14.89
CA ARG A 133 -28.52 -0.01 13.77
C ARG A 133 -29.75 -0.79 14.23
N MET A 134 -29.62 -1.62 15.27
CA MET A 134 -30.76 -2.34 15.82
C MET A 134 -31.71 -1.41 16.56
N ALA A 135 -31.19 -0.49 17.37
CA ALA A 135 -31.99 0.49 18.10
C ALA A 135 -32.72 1.46 17.16
N ALA A 136 -32.16 1.77 15.99
CA ALA A 136 -32.82 2.59 14.97
C ALA A 136 -33.87 1.83 14.14
N ALA A 137 -33.87 0.49 14.18
CA ALA A 137 -34.79 -0.37 13.43
C ALA A 137 -35.97 -0.89 14.26
N SER A 138 -35.92 -0.70 15.59
CA SER A 138 -36.99 -0.99 16.55
C SER A 138 -37.86 0.21 16.83
#